data_AF-A0A2N9NCR6-F1
#
_entry.id   AF-A0A2N9NCR6-F1
#
_cell.length_a   1.000
_cell.length_b   1.000
_cell.length_c   1.000
_cell.angle_alpha   90.00
_cell.angle_beta   90.00
_cell.angle_gamma   90.00
#
_symmetry.space_group_name_H-M   'P 1'
#
loop_
_entity.id
_entity.type
_entity.pdbx_description
1 polymer ?
#
loop_
_entity_poly.entity_id
_entity_poly.type
_entity_poly.pdbx_seq_one_letter_code
_entity_poly.pdbx_strand_id
1 'polypeptide(L)'
;MREVFLGDSYDLVKRFWRESLDSIGPLYAHPRFIPLSIRKQFTAVTTIPILGTLPKGHFGILLDPDTGVPLPSKQAVRRTAKHAPLTFIVGLNVEMRPDYLICFDQSYHRLHELDRKQQRAEKGKFLAQKGLSSFYYVSHAPFLFVASQPLILRNILDRLVSLGIPKDRLELPDLLAA
;
A
#
# COMPACT_ATOMS: atom_id res chain seq x y z
N MET A 1 3.72 11.66 8.19
CA MET A 1 4.99 11.14 8.73
C MET A 1 5.73 12.26 9.47
N ARG A 2 6.52 11.96 10.51
CA ARG A 2 7.39 12.94 11.19
C ARG A 2 8.84 12.46 11.13
N GLU A 3 9.80 13.39 11.08
CA GLU A 3 11.23 13.09 10.99
C GLU A 3 11.74 12.17 12.12
N VAL A 4 11.23 12.35 13.34
CA VAL A 4 11.59 11.54 14.52
C VAL A 4 11.28 10.04 14.40
N PHE A 5 10.46 9.65 13.42
CA PHE A 5 10.11 8.24 13.18
C PHE A 5 10.85 7.63 11.99
N LEU A 6 11.67 8.42 11.27
CA LEU A 6 12.43 7.90 10.14
C LEU A 6 13.49 6.89 10.60
N GLY A 7 13.61 5.80 9.85
CA GLY A 7 14.54 4.72 10.15
C GLY A 7 14.00 3.70 11.14
N ASP A 8 12.71 3.73 11.44
CA ASP A 8 12.06 2.67 12.20
C ASP A 8 11.96 1.35 11.40
N SER A 9 11.44 0.31 12.05
CA SER A 9 11.26 -0.99 11.40
C SER A 9 10.26 -0.97 10.24
N TYR A 10 9.36 0.02 10.17
CA TYR A 10 8.44 0.18 9.04
C TYR A 10 9.15 0.68 7.79
N ASP A 11 10.14 1.57 7.94
CA ASP A 11 10.93 2.06 6.82
C ASP A 11 11.83 0.98 6.22
N LEU A 12 12.33 0.05 7.04
CA LEU A 12 13.04 -1.13 6.55
C LEU A 12 12.14 -2.04 5.69
N VAL A 13 10.88 -2.20 6.09
CA VAL A 13 9.89 -2.96 5.30
C VAL A 13 9.58 -2.24 3.98
N LYS A 14 9.46 -0.91 3.98
CA LYS A 14 9.28 -0.11 2.74
C LYS A 14 10.47 -0.26 1.81
N ARG A 15 11.69 -0.20 2.34
CA ARG A 15 12.92 -0.46 1.57
C ARG A 15 12.92 -1.87 0.96
N PHE A 16 12.54 -2.86 1.74
CA PHE A 16 12.39 -4.23 1.26
C PHE A 16 11.39 -4.32 0.10
N TRP A 17 10.23 -3.64 0.17
CA TRP A 17 9.28 -3.59 -0.95
C TRP A 17 9.89 -2.97 -2.20
N ARG A 18 10.60 -1.84 -2.05
CA ARG A 18 11.28 -1.18 -3.16
C ARG A 18 12.25 -2.13 -3.85
N GLU A 19 13.15 -2.74 -3.09
CA GLU A 19 14.21 -3.60 -3.64
C GLU A 19 13.64 -4.91 -4.22
N SER A 20 12.64 -5.48 -3.56
CA SER A 20 12.07 -6.78 -3.95
C SER A 20 11.23 -6.72 -5.23
N LEU A 21 10.62 -5.56 -5.50
CA LEU A 21 9.64 -5.39 -6.59
C LEU A 21 10.19 -4.58 -7.78
N ASP A 22 11.48 -4.21 -7.75
CA ASP A 22 12.12 -3.41 -8.80
C ASP A 22 11.98 -4.07 -10.20
N SER A 23 12.03 -5.40 -10.27
CA SER A 23 11.84 -6.15 -11.52
C SER A 23 10.40 -6.20 -12.02
N ILE A 24 9.42 -5.87 -11.18
CA ILE A 24 8.00 -5.76 -11.57
C ILE A 24 7.71 -4.33 -12.02
N GLY A 25 8.26 -3.36 -11.30
CA GLY A 25 8.21 -1.94 -11.65
C GLY A 25 8.79 -1.12 -10.51
N PRO A 26 9.58 -0.07 -10.77
CA PRO A 26 10.14 0.77 -9.72
C PRO A 26 9.04 1.41 -8.85
N LEU A 27 9.27 1.43 -7.54
CA LEU A 27 8.32 1.95 -6.55
C LEU A 27 8.58 3.44 -6.27
N TYR A 28 7.54 4.28 -6.34
CA TYR A 28 7.62 5.70 -6.02
C TYR A 28 6.68 6.07 -4.87
N ALA A 29 7.12 6.93 -3.94
CA ALA A 29 6.27 7.40 -2.85
C ALA A 29 5.41 8.59 -3.29
N HIS A 30 4.10 8.50 -3.03
CA HIS A 30 3.18 9.57 -3.38
C HIS A 30 3.42 10.82 -2.51
N PRO A 31 3.63 12.01 -3.11
CA PRO A 31 4.08 13.23 -2.40
C PRO A 31 3.11 13.72 -1.32
N ARG A 32 1.82 13.37 -1.43
CA ARG A 32 0.78 13.70 -0.44
C ARG A 32 1.10 13.21 0.97
N PHE A 33 1.76 12.06 1.10
CA PHE A 33 1.97 11.41 2.39
C PHE A 33 3.35 11.66 3.00
N ILE A 34 4.27 12.20 2.20
CA ILE A 34 5.65 12.52 2.63
C ILE A 34 5.84 14.04 2.66
N PRO A 35 5.86 14.67 3.86
CA PRO A 35 6.08 16.11 4.01
C PRO A 35 7.35 16.58 3.31
N LEU A 36 7.29 17.76 2.68
CA LEU A 36 8.40 18.32 1.90
C LEU A 36 9.73 18.35 2.68
N SER A 37 9.67 18.73 3.97
CA SER A 37 10.83 18.86 4.84
C SER A 37 11.61 17.57 5.09
N ILE A 38 10.99 16.40 4.88
CA ILE A 38 11.61 15.10 5.18
C ILE A 38 11.86 14.24 3.95
N ARG A 39 11.51 14.70 2.74
CA ARG A 39 11.58 13.88 1.51
C ARG A 39 12.97 13.35 1.24
N LYS A 40 14.01 14.16 1.46
CA LYS A 40 15.41 13.75 1.23
C LYS A 40 15.81 12.62 2.17
N GLN A 41 15.49 12.75 3.45
CA GLN A 41 15.77 11.76 4.49
C GLN A 41 14.96 10.47 4.26
N PHE A 42 13.67 10.61 3.93
CA PHE A 42 12.80 9.49 3.58
C PHE A 42 13.39 8.67 2.42
N THR A 43 13.77 9.32 1.31
CA THR A 43 14.39 8.65 0.17
C THR A 43 15.74 8.05 0.53
N ALA A 44 16.56 8.70 1.36
CA ALA A 44 17.84 8.15 1.80
C ALA A 44 17.68 6.84 2.61
N VAL A 45 16.68 6.78 3.50
CA VAL A 45 16.42 5.61 4.34
C VAL A 45 15.74 4.49 3.56
N THR A 46 14.66 4.81 2.85
CA THR A 46 13.81 3.82 2.19
C THR A 46 14.28 3.45 0.79
N THR A 47 15.17 4.24 0.19
CA THR A 47 15.56 4.19 -1.23
C THR A 47 14.42 4.45 -2.22
N ILE A 48 13.24 4.87 -1.72
CA ILE A 48 12.05 5.15 -2.53
C ILE A 48 12.08 6.62 -2.98
N PRO A 49 12.16 6.90 -4.29
CA PRO A 49 12.04 8.27 -4.80
C PRO A 49 10.62 8.83 -4.59
N ILE A 50 10.53 10.13 -4.36
CA ILE A 50 9.24 10.83 -4.33
C ILE A 50 8.73 10.99 -5.76
N LEU A 51 7.47 10.63 -5.98
CA LEU A 51 6.81 10.82 -7.27
C LEU A 51 6.69 12.32 -7.59
N GLY A 52 7.42 12.77 -8.60
CA GLY A 52 7.38 14.14 -9.13
C GLY A 52 6.62 14.21 -10.44
N THR A 53 7.19 13.61 -11.48
CA THR A 53 6.56 13.41 -12.79
C THR A 53 6.14 11.95 -12.94
N LEU A 54 5.12 11.68 -13.76
CA LEU A 54 4.70 10.32 -14.05
C LEU A 54 5.85 9.53 -14.71
N PRO A 55 6.25 8.37 -14.16
CA PRO A 55 7.28 7.53 -14.77
C PRO A 55 6.84 7.02 -16.14
N LYS A 56 7.81 6.78 -17.03
CA LYS A 56 7.55 6.06 -18.30
C LYS A 56 7.67 4.56 -18.05
N GLY A 57 6.78 3.78 -18.66
CA GLY A 57 6.80 2.31 -18.55
C GLY A 57 6.18 1.82 -17.25
N HIS A 58 6.69 0.70 -16.74
CA HIS A 58 6.16 0.05 -15.54
C HIS A 58 6.55 0.81 -14.27
N PHE A 59 5.63 0.94 -13.32
CA PHE A 59 5.89 1.55 -12.01
C PHE A 59 4.82 1.20 -10.97
N GLY A 60 5.23 1.24 -9.71
CA GLY A 60 4.35 1.16 -8.55
C GLY A 60 4.29 2.47 -7.77
N ILE A 61 3.23 2.63 -6.97
CA ILE A 61 3.10 3.78 -6.05
C ILE A 61 2.95 3.30 -4.61
N LEU A 62 3.77 3.85 -3.71
CA LEU A 62 3.63 3.73 -2.26
C LEU A 62 2.79 4.88 -1.70
N LEU A 63 1.76 4.54 -0.93
CA LEU A 63 0.99 5.43 -0.08
C LEU A 63 1.36 5.17 1.38
N ASP A 64 1.88 6.18 2.07
CA ASP A 64 2.39 6.03 3.45
C ASP A 64 1.64 6.95 4.44
N PRO A 65 0.31 6.79 4.59
CA PRO A 65 -0.47 7.62 5.49
C PRO A 65 -0.08 7.39 6.96
N ASP A 66 -0.28 8.40 7.83
CA ASP A 66 0.08 8.25 9.26
C ASP A 66 -0.69 7.12 9.95
N THR A 67 -1.89 6.79 9.51
CA THR A 67 -2.80 5.86 10.21
C THR A 67 -3.25 4.70 9.33
N GLY A 68 -3.40 4.88 8.02
CA GLY A 68 -3.77 3.79 7.12
C GLY A 68 -5.01 4.06 6.28
N VAL A 69 -5.72 2.98 5.97
CA VAL A 69 -6.84 2.96 5.03
C VAL A 69 -8.15 2.81 5.82
N PRO A 70 -8.97 3.86 5.97
CA PRO A 70 -10.22 3.75 6.72
C PRO A 70 -11.19 2.77 6.07
N LEU A 71 -12.14 2.26 6.86
CA LEU A 71 -13.25 1.45 6.33
C LEU A 71 -14.08 2.24 5.30
N PRO A 72 -14.70 1.54 4.32
CA PRO A 72 -15.52 2.19 3.28
C PRO A 72 -16.61 3.11 3.82
N SER A 73 -17.25 2.73 4.94
CA SER A 73 -18.31 3.50 5.61
C SER A 73 -17.82 4.79 6.26
N LYS A 74 -16.51 4.89 6.52
CA LYS A 74 -15.88 6.08 7.10
C LYS A 74 -15.25 6.90 6.00
N GLN A 75 -16.07 7.71 5.33
CA GLN A 75 -15.54 8.75 4.46
C GLN A 75 -14.75 9.75 5.31
N ALA A 76 -13.42 9.76 5.19
CA ALA A 76 -12.61 10.81 5.77
C ALA A 76 -12.96 12.11 5.03
N VAL A 77 -13.80 12.95 5.66
CA VAL A 77 -14.30 14.24 5.13
C VAL A 77 -13.16 15.24 4.88
N ARG A 78 -11.93 14.98 5.36
CA ARG A 78 -10.77 15.86 5.18
C ARG A 78 -9.61 15.17 4.48
N ARG A 79 -9.08 15.83 3.45
CA ARG A 79 -7.82 15.51 2.74
C ARG A 79 -6.60 15.71 3.65
N THR A 80 -6.46 14.87 4.67
CA THR A 80 -5.27 14.87 5.55
C THR A 80 -4.26 13.82 5.09
N ALA A 81 -3.00 13.97 5.48
CA ALA A 81 -1.96 12.95 5.31
C ALA A 81 -2.17 11.72 6.23
N LYS A 82 -3.16 11.78 7.14
CA LYS A 82 -3.40 10.70 8.10
C LYS A 82 -3.98 9.44 7.48
N HIS A 83 -4.77 9.58 6.43
CA HIS A 83 -5.52 8.48 5.85
C HIS A 83 -5.43 8.49 4.32
N ALA A 84 -5.41 7.31 3.74
CA ALA A 84 -5.62 7.07 2.32
C ALA A 84 -6.98 6.38 2.11
N PRO A 85 -8.09 7.12 1.95
CA PRO A 85 -9.40 6.51 1.72
C PRO A 85 -9.40 5.62 0.47
N LEU A 86 -10.19 4.55 0.47
CA LEU A 86 -10.28 3.65 -0.68
C LEU A 86 -10.72 4.37 -1.96
N THR A 87 -11.57 5.38 -1.86
CA THR A 87 -11.95 6.23 -2.99
C THR A 87 -10.78 7.03 -3.56
N PHE A 88 -9.82 7.43 -2.71
CA PHE A 88 -8.58 8.05 -3.16
C PHE A 88 -7.70 7.04 -3.90
N ILE A 89 -7.55 5.81 -3.38
CA ILE A 89 -6.81 4.73 -4.05
C ILE A 89 -7.39 4.44 -5.44
N VAL A 90 -8.72 4.33 -5.55
CA VAL A 90 -9.41 4.12 -6.82
C VAL A 90 -9.18 5.28 -7.79
N GLY A 91 -9.38 6.52 -7.33
CA GLY A 91 -9.14 7.71 -8.17
C GLY A 91 -7.71 7.80 -8.67
N LEU A 92 -6.75 7.51 -7.79
CA LEU A 92 -5.33 7.49 -8.12
C LEU A 92 -4.99 6.44 -9.18
N ASN A 93 -5.58 5.25 -9.07
CA ASN A 93 -5.40 4.19 -10.05
C ASN A 93 -5.95 4.58 -11.43
N VAL A 94 -7.07 5.31 -11.48
CA VAL A 94 -7.65 5.81 -12.74
C VAL A 94 -6.78 6.90 -13.36
N GLU A 95 -6.34 7.86 -12.55
CA GLU A 95 -5.58 9.04 -12.99
C GLU A 95 -4.17 8.67 -13.46
N MET A 96 -3.44 7.88 -12.66
CA MET A 96 -2.03 7.62 -12.91
C MET A 96 -1.75 6.27 -13.57
N ARG A 97 -2.69 5.32 -13.50
CA ARG A 97 -2.55 3.96 -14.04
C ARG A 97 -1.22 3.26 -13.67
N PRO A 98 -0.83 3.24 -12.38
CA PRO A 98 0.32 2.43 -11.97
C PRO A 98 0.03 0.94 -12.20
N ASP A 99 1.07 0.11 -12.34
CA ASP A 99 0.89 -1.34 -12.39
C ASP A 99 0.39 -1.87 -11.04
N TYR A 100 0.88 -1.27 -9.95
CA TYR A 100 0.48 -1.62 -8.59
C TYR A 100 0.58 -0.45 -7.60
N LEU A 101 -0.18 -0.57 -6.52
CA LEU A 101 -0.21 0.33 -5.39
C LEU A 101 0.10 -0.46 -4.11
N ILE A 102 0.90 0.13 -3.23
CA ILE A 102 1.16 -0.39 -1.89
C ILE A 102 0.73 0.70 -0.91
N CYS A 103 -0.11 0.37 0.06
CA CYS A 103 -0.53 1.32 1.08
C CYS A 103 -0.23 0.78 2.48
N PHE A 104 0.50 1.56 3.30
CA PHE A 104 0.62 1.26 4.72
C PHE A 104 -0.77 1.34 5.38
N ASP A 105 -1.10 0.36 6.24
CA ASP A 105 -2.44 0.27 6.82
C ASP A 105 -2.47 -0.28 8.25
N GLN A 106 -2.09 0.54 9.23
CA GLN A 106 -2.28 0.22 10.65
C GLN A 106 -3.69 0.52 11.17
N SER A 107 -4.64 0.85 10.29
CA SER A 107 -5.94 1.30 10.74
C SER A 107 -6.74 0.11 11.31
N TYR A 108 -7.02 0.21 12.61
CA TYR A 108 -7.88 -0.72 13.32
C TYR A 108 -8.87 0.07 14.17
N HIS A 109 -10.15 -0.08 13.86
CA HIS A 109 -11.20 0.52 14.67
C HIS A 109 -11.58 -0.42 15.81
N ARG A 110 -11.07 -0.14 17.02
CA ARG A 110 -11.32 -0.93 18.25
C ARG A 110 -12.79 -0.95 18.69
N LEU A 111 -13.55 0.08 18.35
CA LEU A 111 -14.98 0.24 18.68
C LEU A 111 -15.90 -0.23 17.56
N HIS A 112 -15.39 -1.04 16.64
CA HIS A 112 -16.18 -1.61 15.55
C HIS A 112 -16.47 -3.07 15.86
N GLU A 113 -17.63 -3.56 15.43
CA GLU A 113 -18.03 -4.97 15.60
C GLU A 113 -17.18 -5.95 14.78
N LEU A 114 -16.33 -5.43 13.90
CA LEU A 114 -15.51 -6.24 12.99
C LEU A 114 -14.10 -6.38 13.56
N ASP A 115 -13.59 -7.60 13.56
CA ASP A 115 -12.19 -7.86 13.88
C ASP A 115 -11.24 -7.30 12.80
N ARG A 116 -9.93 -7.40 13.04
CA ARG A 116 -8.92 -6.89 12.10
C ARG A 116 -9.00 -7.52 10.71
N LYS A 117 -9.25 -8.83 10.64
CA LYS A 117 -9.32 -9.58 9.38
C LYS A 117 -10.57 -9.19 8.61
N GLN A 118 -11.71 -9.09 9.28
CA GLN A 118 -12.97 -8.65 8.71
C GLN A 118 -12.89 -7.19 8.21
N GLN A 119 -12.24 -6.29 8.95
CA GLN A 119 -12.04 -4.92 8.48
C GLN A 119 -11.18 -4.85 7.21
N ARG A 120 -10.16 -5.71 7.08
CA ARG A 120 -9.36 -5.82 5.84
C ARG A 120 -10.17 -6.45 4.69
N ALA A 121 -10.97 -7.47 4.98
CA ALA A 121 -11.85 -8.11 4.00
C ALA A 121 -12.85 -7.10 3.40
N GLU A 122 -13.46 -6.23 4.22
CA GLU A 122 -14.37 -5.18 3.73
C GLU A 122 -13.67 -4.16 2.82
N LYS A 123 -12.41 -3.81 3.12
CA LYS A 123 -11.60 -2.95 2.23
C LYS A 123 -11.33 -3.65 0.89
N GLY A 124 -10.96 -4.93 0.92
CA GLY A 124 -10.74 -5.73 -0.27
C GLY A 124 -12.01 -5.89 -1.12
N LYS A 125 -13.16 -6.14 -0.49
CA LYS A 125 -14.47 -6.22 -1.15
C LYS A 125 -14.85 -4.93 -1.85
N PHE A 126 -14.64 -3.79 -1.20
CA PHE A 126 -14.85 -2.48 -1.81
C PHE A 126 -13.96 -2.28 -3.05
N LEU A 127 -12.68 -2.65 -2.97
CA LEU A 127 -11.75 -2.54 -4.12
C LEU A 127 -12.17 -3.45 -5.28
N ALA A 128 -12.57 -4.69 -4.98
CA ALA A 128 -13.07 -5.64 -5.97
C ALA A 128 -14.32 -5.10 -6.70
N GLN A 129 -15.26 -4.49 -5.98
CA GLN A 129 -16.42 -3.80 -6.57
C GLN A 129 -16.05 -2.62 -7.48
N LYS A 130 -14.82 -2.12 -7.39
CA LYS A 130 -14.26 -1.06 -8.24
C LYS A 130 -13.31 -1.60 -9.31
N GLY A 131 -13.28 -2.91 -9.53
CA GLY A 131 -12.45 -3.56 -10.54
C GLY A 131 -10.96 -3.63 -10.17
N LEU A 132 -10.63 -3.49 -8.89
CA LEU A 132 -9.26 -3.60 -8.39
C LEU A 132 -9.10 -4.89 -7.58
N SER A 133 -8.06 -5.65 -7.90
CA SER A 133 -7.64 -6.77 -7.07
C SER A 133 -6.81 -6.25 -5.90
N SER A 134 -6.83 -6.96 -4.78
CA SER A 134 -6.01 -6.60 -3.63
C SER A 134 -5.65 -7.79 -2.76
N PHE A 135 -4.57 -7.69 -1.98
CA PHE A 135 -4.27 -8.58 -0.87
C PHE A 135 -3.58 -7.82 0.26
N TYR A 136 -3.49 -8.42 1.44
CA TYR A 136 -2.78 -7.83 2.57
C TYR A 136 -1.52 -8.60 2.93
N TYR A 137 -0.42 -7.89 3.16
CA TYR A 137 0.67 -8.37 3.99
C TYR A 137 0.35 -8.06 5.45
N VAL A 138 0.25 -9.09 6.28
CA VAL A 138 -0.19 -9.01 7.68
C VAL A 138 0.99 -9.25 8.62
N SER A 139 1.46 -8.17 9.22
CA SER A 139 2.51 -8.19 10.23
C SER A 139 2.27 -7.08 11.26
N HIS A 140 3.28 -6.76 12.07
CA HIS A 140 3.29 -5.53 12.86
C HIS A 140 3.28 -4.27 11.97
N ALA A 141 3.73 -4.39 10.72
CA ALA A 141 3.72 -3.38 9.67
C ALA A 141 2.79 -3.83 8.52
N PRO A 142 1.46 -3.70 8.67
CA PRO A 142 0.53 -4.17 7.64
C PRO A 142 0.54 -3.28 6.39
N PHE A 143 0.50 -3.93 5.22
CA PHE A 143 0.41 -3.24 3.93
C PHE A 143 -0.69 -3.85 3.05
N LEU A 144 -1.48 -2.99 2.43
CA LEU A 144 -2.46 -3.30 1.40
C LEU A 144 -1.80 -3.20 0.03
N PHE A 145 -1.80 -4.29 -0.73
CA PHE A 145 -1.39 -4.32 -2.12
C PHE A 145 -2.62 -4.25 -3.03
N VAL A 146 -2.57 -3.44 -4.08
CA VAL A 146 -3.68 -3.23 -5.01
C VAL A 146 -3.16 -3.18 -6.44
N ALA A 147 -3.87 -3.80 -7.38
CA ALA A 147 -3.61 -3.64 -8.81
C ALA A 147 -4.91 -3.75 -9.61
N SER A 148 -4.94 -3.15 -10.79
CA SER A 148 -6.03 -3.35 -11.75
C SER A 148 -5.99 -4.74 -12.38
N GLN A 149 -4.79 -5.29 -12.58
CA GLN A 149 -4.59 -6.61 -13.17
C GLN A 149 -4.26 -7.65 -12.09
N PRO A 150 -5.07 -8.72 -11.93
CA PRO A 150 -4.79 -9.79 -10.97
C PRO A 150 -3.42 -10.43 -11.16
N LEU A 151 -2.95 -10.55 -12.41
CA LEU A 151 -1.65 -11.12 -12.75
C LEU A 151 -0.49 -10.36 -12.11
N ILE A 152 -0.57 -9.02 -12.01
CA ILE A 152 0.47 -8.23 -11.34
C ILE A 152 0.54 -8.57 -9.85
N LEU A 153 -0.61 -8.71 -9.17
CA LEU A 153 -0.61 -9.13 -7.77
C LEU A 153 -0.10 -10.55 -7.60
N ARG A 154 -0.37 -11.46 -8.54
CA ARG A 154 0.17 -12.81 -8.50
C ARG A 154 1.69 -12.80 -8.63
N ASN A 155 2.23 -12.01 -9.56
CA ASN A 155 3.68 -11.84 -9.72
C ASN A 155 4.33 -11.26 -8.46
N ILE A 156 3.70 -10.27 -7.83
CA ILE A 156 4.15 -9.73 -6.54
C ILE A 156 4.13 -10.84 -5.48
N LEU A 157 3.02 -11.58 -5.36
CA LEU A 157 2.89 -12.66 -4.39
C LEU A 157 3.96 -13.74 -4.54
N ASP A 158 4.15 -14.26 -5.75
CA ASP A 158 5.13 -15.29 -6.05
C ASP A 158 6.56 -14.79 -5.78
N ARG A 159 6.82 -13.51 -6.06
CA ARG A 159 8.09 -12.85 -5.71
C ARG A 159 8.30 -12.78 -4.20
N LEU A 160 7.29 -12.35 -3.43
CA LEU A 160 7.40 -12.27 -1.97
C LEU A 160 7.62 -13.66 -1.35
N VAL A 161 6.90 -14.68 -1.82
CA VAL A 161 7.06 -16.06 -1.36
C VAL A 161 8.45 -16.61 -1.71
N SER A 162 8.95 -16.36 -2.92
CA SER A 162 10.30 -16.82 -3.32
C SER A 162 11.43 -16.12 -2.56
N LEU A 163 11.17 -14.91 -2.02
CA LEU A 163 12.07 -14.22 -1.09
C LEU A 163 11.91 -14.69 0.37
N GLY A 164 11.08 -15.71 0.62
CA GLY A 164 10.93 -16.33 1.93
C GLY A 164 9.84 -15.73 2.82
N ILE A 165 8.99 -14.83 2.30
CA ILE A 165 7.83 -14.35 3.06
C ILE A 165 6.84 -15.51 3.25
N PRO A 166 6.49 -15.87 4.49
CA PRO A 166 5.54 -16.95 4.75
C PRO A 166 4.15 -16.65 4.16
N LYS A 167 3.52 -17.64 3.52
CA LYS A 167 2.20 -17.48 2.88
C LYS A 167 1.10 -17.10 3.87
N ASP A 168 1.19 -17.51 5.12
CA ASP A 168 0.24 -17.15 6.19
C ASP A 168 0.31 -15.66 6.58
N ARG A 169 1.37 -14.95 6.17
CA ARG A 169 1.47 -13.49 6.25
C ARG A 169 0.76 -12.77 5.10
N LEU A 170 0.23 -13.51 4.12
CA LEU A 170 -0.44 -12.96 2.95
C LEU A 170 -1.93 -13.31 3.02
N GLU A 171 -2.75 -12.35 3.43
CA GLU A 171 -4.21 -12.50 3.41
C GLU A 171 -4.74 -12.22 2.01
N LEU A 172 -5.11 -13.27 1.30
CA LEU A 172 -5.61 -13.24 -0.07
C LEU A 172 -7.14 -13.23 -0.10
N PRO A 173 -7.77 -12.53 -1.06
CA PRO A 173 -9.15 -12.78 -1.42
C PRO A 173 -9.25 -14.13 -2.15
N ASP A 174 -10.43 -14.74 -2.12
CA ASP A 174 -10.68 -16.05 -2.74
C ASP A 174 -10.27 -16.11 -4.23
N LEU A 175 -10.39 -14.98 -4.95
CA LEU A 175 -10.00 -14.83 -6.36
C LEU A 175 -8.50 -14.98 -6.64
N LEU A 176 -7.62 -14.80 -5.64
CA LEU A 176 -6.16 -14.93 -5.77
C LEU A 176 -5.62 -16.22 -5.14
N ALA A 177 -6.49 -17.01 -4.51
CA ALA A 177 -6.13 -18.24 -3.80
C ALA A 177 -6.05 -19.49 -4.72
N ALA A 178 -6.54 -19.38 -5.97
CA ALA A 178 -6.39 -20.38 -7.03
C ALA A 178 -5.00 -20.29 -7.71
#